data_AF-A0A966VSN9-F1
#
_entry.id   AF-A0A966VSN9-F1
#
_cell.length_a   1.000
_cell.length_b   1.000
_cell.length_c   1.000
_cell.angle_alpha   90.00
_cell.angle_beta   90.00
_cell.angle_gamma   90.00
#
_symmetry.space_group_name_H-M   'P 1'
#
loop_
_entity.id
_entity.type
_entity.pdbx_description
1 polymer ?
#
loop_
_entity_poly.entity_id
_entity_poly.type
_entity_poly.pdbx_seq_one_letter_code
_entity_poly.pdbx_strand_id
1 'polypeptide(L)'
;AILFSKASYAEGQKDKAKEKLEWASNHAKESATESIALIQLGQILVEEKKYDEALKKANEVDNEGYLGLSNDLKGDILNAMNKKEDAKKAYLEALKRFGPKDPYARFTQEKLEALGV
;
A
#
# COMPACT_ATOMS: atom_id res chain seq x y z
N ALA A 1 2.17 -7.27 2.35
CA ALA A 1 1.87 -7.37 3.81
C ALA A 1 3.03 -6.90 4.71
N ILE A 2 3.96 -6.05 4.26
CA ILE A 2 5.20 -5.76 5.02
C ILE A 2 5.05 -4.61 6.04
N LEU A 3 3.95 -3.84 6.10
CA LEU A 3 3.82 -2.73 7.07
C LEU A 3 2.74 -2.87 8.14
N PHE A 4 2.01 -3.99 8.18
CA PHE A 4 1.30 -4.42 9.39
C PHE A 4 1.96 -5.70 9.90
N SER A 5 3.01 -5.51 10.71
CA SER A 5 3.31 -6.49 11.75
C SER A 5 1.98 -6.81 12.45
N LYS A 6 1.67 -8.10 12.58
CA LYS A 6 0.50 -8.65 13.29
C LYS A 6 0.32 -8.12 14.73
N ALA A 7 1.19 -7.24 15.22
CA ALA A 7 1.24 -6.74 16.59
C ALA A 7 0.10 -5.77 17.00
N SER A 8 -0.70 -5.22 16.09
CA SER A 8 -1.78 -4.27 16.45
C SER A 8 -3.21 -4.84 16.38
N TYR A 9 -3.35 -6.16 16.28
CA TYR A 9 -4.63 -6.87 16.06
C TYR A 9 -5.48 -7.09 17.34
N ALA A 10 -5.68 -6.06 18.15
CA ALA A 10 -6.81 -6.04 19.08
C ALA A 10 -7.93 -5.19 18.47
N GLU A 11 -9.14 -5.73 18.39
CA GLU A 11 -10.34 -4.99 17.99
C GLU A 11 -10.48 -3.76 18.90
N GLY A 12 -10.55 -2.56 18.32
CA GLY A 12 -10.45 -1.27 19.02
C GLY A 12 -9.08 -0.57 18.95
N GLN A 13 -7.98 -1.29 18.68
CA GLN A 13 -6.70 -0.65 18.35
C GLN A 13 -6.64 -0.25 16.87
N LYS A 14 -7.32 -0.99 15.97
CA LYS A 14 -7.39 -0.64 14.54
C LYS A 14 -8.06 0.71 14.28
N ASP A 15 -9.17 1.01 14.96
CA ASP A 15 -9.86 2.30 14.78
C ASP A 15 -9.03 3.47 15.30
N LYS A 16 -8.42 3.33 16.49
CA LYS A 16 -7.48 4.32 17.03
C LYS A 16 -6.24 4.49 16.14
N ALA A 17 -5.78 3.41 15.49
CA ALA A 17 -4.67 3.48 14.55
C ALA A 17 -5.08 4.26 13.29
N LYS A 18 -6.25 3.97 12.70
CA LYS A 18 -6.77 4.73 11.55
C LYS A 18 -6.86 6.22 11.87
N GLU A 19 -7.45 6.60 13.00
CA GLU A 19 -7.57 8.02 13.39
C GLU A 19 -6.20 8.73 13.45
N LYS A 20 -5.19 8.07 14.04
CA LYS A 20 -3.83 8.61 14.09
C LYS A 20 -3.19 8.71 12.71
N LEU A 21 -3.40 7.71 11.85
CA LEU A 21 -2.85 7.70 10.51
C LEU A 21 -3.55 8.73 9.62
N GLU A 22 -4.86 8.93 9.75
CA GLU A 22 -5.60 10.01 9.09
C GLU A 22 -5.08 11.37 9.55
N TRP A 23 -4.85 11.55 10.85
CA TRP A 23 -4.25 12.79 11.33
C TRP A 23 -2.87 13.01 10.71
N ALA A 24 -2.00 11.99 10.72
CA ALA A 24 -0.67 12.08 10.15
C ALA A 24 -0.68 12.32 8.63
N SER A 25 -1.57 11.69 7.87
CA SER A 25 -1.66 11.89 6.42
C SER A 25 -2.13 13.29 6.03
N ASN A 26 -2.77 14.03 6.96
CA ASN A 26 -3.27 15.38 6.70
C ASN A 26 -2.40 16.49 7.32
N HIS A 27 -1.58 16.18 8.32
CA HIS A 27 -0.90 17.19 9.14
C HIS A 27 0.61 16.95 9.30
N ALA A 28 1.17 15.85 8.79
CA ALA A 28 2.60 15.63 8.83
C ALA A 28 3.36 16.75 8.08
N LYS A 29 4.51 17.15 8.61
CA LYS A 29 5.39 18.12 7.94
C LYS A 29 6.35 17.42 6.99
N GLU A 30 6.74 16.20 7.33
CA GLU A 30 7.62 15.37 6.53
C GLU A 30 6.79 14.52 5.57
N SER A 31 7.01 14.69 4.27
CA SER A 31 6.29 13.93 3.22
C SER A 31 6.51 12.41 3.34
N ALA A 32 7.61 11.97 3.96
CA ALA A 32 7.85 10.57 4.27
C ALA A 32 6.84 10.03 5.31
N THR A 33 6.56 10.80 6.37
CA THR A 33 5.59 10.44 7.41
C THR A 33 4.18 10.40 6.83
N GLU A 34 3.83 11.39 6.01
CA GLU A 34 2.57 11.43 5.26
C GLU A 34 2.40 10.17 4.38
N SER A 35 3.42 9.85 3.58
CA SER A 35 3.40 8.69 2.68
C SER A 35 3.22 7.36 3.41
N ILE A 36 3.94 7.17 4.53
CA ILE A 36 3.78 5.97 5.35
C ILE A 36 2.36 5.88 5.91
N ALA A 37 1.80 7.00 6.37
CA ALA A 37 0.44 7.04 6.91
C ALA A 37 -0.60 6.67 5.85
N LEU A 38 -0.48 7.23 4.64
CA LEU A 38 -1.36 6.91 3.49
C LEU A 38 -1.28 5.43 3.10
N ILE A 39 -0.07 4.87 3.01
CA ILE A 39 0.14 3.45 2.69
C ILE A 39 -0.49 2.54 3.76
N GLN A 40 -0.29 2.87 5.04
CA GLN A 40 -0.86 2.09 6.14
C GLN A 40 -2.39 2.21 6.20
N LEU A 41 -2.97 3.39 5.94
CA LEU A 41 -4.42 3.54 5.80
C LEU A 41 -4.96 2.66 4.67
N GLY A 42 -4.33 2.70 3.50
CA GLY A 42 -4.75 1.88 2.37
C GLY A 42 -4.72 0.38 2.69
N GLN A 43 -3.71 -0.09 3.41
CA GLN A 43 -3.63 -1.49 3.86
C GLN A 43 -4.76 -1.86 4.84
N ILE A 44 -5.08 -1.00 5.81
CA ILE A 44 -6.23 -1.24 6.71
C ILE A 44 -7.53 -1.29 5.92
N LEU A 45 -7.72 -0.37 4.98
CA LEU A 45 -8.91 -0.31 4.13
C LEU A 45 -9.04 -1.56 3.23
N VAL A 46 -7.94 -2.16 2.77
CA VAL A 46 -7.95 -3.47 2.09
C VAL A 46 -8.45 -4.58 3.02
N GLU A 47 -7.98 -4.64 4.27
CA GLU A 47 -8.46 -5.63 5.25
C GLU A 47 -9.97 -5.45 5.54
N GLU A 48 -10.45 -4.21 5.54
CA GLU A 48 -11.87 -3.85 5.67
C GLU A 48 -12.67 -4.04 4.37
N LYS A 49 -12.03 -4.50 3.28
CA LYS A 49 -12.62 -4.65 1.94
C LYS A 49 -13.14 -3.35 1.32
N LYS A 50 -12.70 -2.20 1.81
CA LYS A 50 -12.99 -0.85 1.28
C LYS A 50 -12.00 -0.48 0.17
N TYR A 51 -12.03 -1.25 -0.91
CA TYR A 51 -11.00 -1.19 -1.95
C TYR A 51 -10.92 0.17 -2.68
N ASP A 52 -12.06 0.82 -2.93
CA ASP A 52 -12.07 2.13 -3.60
C ASP A 52 -11.43 3.22 -2.72
N GLU A 53 -11.69 3.20 -1.41
CA GLU A 53 -11.06 4.11 -0.46
C GLU A 53 -9.57 3.79 -0.31
N ALA A 54 -9.21 2.51 -0.24
CA ALA A 54 -7.81 2.09 -0.21
C ALA A 54 -7.03 2.59 -1.43
N LEU A 55 -7.65 2.51 -2.62
CA LEU A 55 -7.03 2.95 -3.86
C LEU A 55 -6.82 4.46 -3.88
N LYS A 56 -7.78 5.24 -3.34
CA LYS A 56 -7.61 6.69 -3.16
C LYS A 56 -6.40 7.00 -2.27
N LYS A 57 -6.27 6.32 -1.12
CA LYS A 57 -5.13 6.51 -0.22
C LYS A 57 -3.79 6.16 -0.86
N ALA A 58 -3.73 5.06 -1.61
CA ALA A 58 -2.52 4.73 -2.37
C ALA A 58 -2.20 5.78 -3.45
N ASN A 59 -3.21 6.39 -4.09
CA ASN A 59 -3.02 7.43 -5.10
C ASN A 59 -2.63 8.81 -4.55
N GLU A 60 -2.90 9.09 -3.27
CA GLU A 60 -2.49 10.33 -2.61
C GLU A 60 -0.96 10.38 -2.34
N VAL A 61 -0.26 9.23 -2.35
CA VAL A 61 1.20 9.20 -2.16
C VAL A 61 1.90 9.83 -3.36
N ASP A 62 2.64 10.91 -3.12
CA ASP A 62 3.39 11.66 -4.14
C ASP A 62 4.92 11.66 -3.93
N ASN A 63 5.39 11.26 -2.75
CA ASN A 63 6.82 11.19 -2.46
C ASN A 63 7.51 10.09 -3.27
N GLU A 64 8.46 10.48 -4.11
CA GLU A 64 9.21 9.58 -5.01
C GLU A 64 9.80 8.34 -4.31
N GLY A 65 10.31 8.49 -3.08
CA GLY A 65 10.87 7.39 -2.30
C GLY A 65 9.85 6.34 -1.86
N TYR A 66 8.56 6.68 -1.90
CA TYR A 66 7.45 5.81 -1.49
C TYR A 66 6.56 5.37 -2.65
N LEU A 67 6.76 5.90 -3.86
CA LEU A 67 5.96 5.54 -5.04
C LEU A 67 6.08 4.05 -5.40
N GLY A 68 7.21 3.39 -5.11
CA GLY A 68 7.32 1.93 -5.26
C GLY A 68 6.34 1.18 -4.36
N LEU A 69 6.32 1.51 -3.06
CA LEU A 69 5.39 0.91 -2.09
C LEU A 69 3.93 1.26 -2.36
N SER A 70 3.65 2.49 -2.80
CA SER A 70 2.33 2.91 -3.23
C SER A 70 1.83 2.04 -4.40
N ASN A 71 2.65 1.83 -5.43
CA ASN A 71 2.25 1.02 -6.58
C ASN A 71 2.12 -0.48 -6.25
N ASP A 72 2.95 -1.02 -5.34
CA ASP A 72 2.77 -2.39 -4.83
C ASP A 72 1.41 -2.55 -4.14
N LEU A 73 1.03 -1.58 -3.29
CA LEU A 73 -0.27 -1.55 -2.65
C LEU A 73 -1.43 -1.41 -3.66
N LYS A 74 -1.28 -0.58 -4.71
CA LYS A 74 -2.27 -0.48 -5.79
C LYS A 74 -2.47 -1.83 -6.48
N GLY A 75 -1.39 -2.56 -6.73
CA GLY A 75 -1.46 -3.92 -7.28
C GLY A 75 -2.24 -4.87 -6.37
N ASP A 76 -1.98 -4.86 -5.07
CA ASP A 76 -2.70 -5.67 -4.07
C ASP A 76 -4.22 -5.36 -4.10
N ILE A 77 -4.57 -4.07 -4.07
CA ILE A 77 -5.95 -3.59 -4.10
C ILE A 77 -6.66 -4.03 -5.39
N LEU A 78 -6.04 -3.79 -6.55
CA LEU A 78 -6.62 -4.12 -7.85
C LEU A 78 -6.79 -5.63 -8.03
N ASN A 79 -5.85 -6.43 -7.54
CA ASN A 79 -5.98 -7.88 -7.55
C ASN A 79 -7.15 -8.34 -6.66
N ALA A 80 -7.31 -7.76 -5.46
CA ALA A 80 -8.44 -8.05 -4.58
C ALA A 80 -9.80 -7.66 -5.21
N MET A 81 -9.81 -6.69 -6.12
CA MET A 81 -10.97 -6.30 -6.94
C MET A 81 -11.15 -7.16 -8.21
N ASN A 82 -10.38 -8.24 -8.40
CA ASN A 82 -10.33 -9.06 -9.62
C ASN A 82 -9.90 -8.33 -10.91
N LYS A 83 -9.24 -7.16 -10.79
CA LYS A 83 -8.72 -6.38 -11.92
C LYS A 83 -7.27 -6.76 -12.23
N LYS A 84 -7.04 -8.01 -12.67
CA LYS A 84 -5.69 -8.57 -12.81
C LYS A 84 -4.76 -7.81 -13.75
N GLU A 85 -5.27 -7.33 -14.89
CA GLU A 85 -4.45 -6.57 -15.85
C GLU A 85 -3.96 -5.24 -15.29
N ASP A 86 -4.81 -4.55 -14.51
CA ASP A 86 -4.42 -3.30 -13.88
C ASP A 86 -3.51 -3.55 -12.67
N ALA A 87 -3.72 -4.64 -11.94
CA ALA A 87 -2.80 -5.08 -10.90
C ALA A 87 -1.40 -5.37 -11.46
N LYS A 88 -1.32 -6.07 -12.60
CA LYS A 88 -0.06 -6.34 -13.33
C LYS A 88 0.69 -5.05 -13.65
N LYS A 89 -0.01 -4.05 -14.21
CA LYS A 89 0.59 -2.73 -14.51
C LYS A 89 1.12 -2.04 -13.26
N ALA A 90 0.37 -2.07 -12.16
CA ALA A 90 0.78 -1.47 -10.90
C ALA A 90 2.02 -2.15 -10.31
N TYR A 91 2.07 -3.49 -10.28
CA TYR A 91 3.27 -4.21 -9.79
C TYR A 91 4.49 -3.96 -10.67
N LEU A 92 4.33 -3.89 -12.00
CA LEU A 92 5.43 -3.55 -12.89
C LEU A 92 5.95 -2.13 -12.64
N GLU A 93 5.06 -1.17 -12.38
CA GLU A 93 5.46 0.19 -12.00
C GLU A 93 6.18 0.24 -10.65
N ALA A 94 5.72 -0.54 -9.68
CA ALA A 94 6.40 -0.70 -8.39
C ALA A 94 7.82 -1.24 -8.57
N LEU A 95 7.98 -2.31 -9.37
CA LEU A 95 9.27 -2.94 -9.66
C LEU A 95 10.26 -2.02 -10.38
N LYS A 96 9.80 -1.11 -11.25
CA LYS A 96 10.67 -0.11 -11.89
C LYS A 96 11.24 0.89 -10.88
N ARG A 97 10.48 1.17 -9.82
CA ARG A 97 10.84 2.14 -8.78
C ARG A 97 11.69 1.50 -7.69
N PHE A 98 11.48 0.23 -7.42
CA PHE A 98 12.38 -0.53 -6.57
C PHE A 98 13.73 -0.73 -7.26
N GLY A 99 14.81 -0.54 -6.51
CA GLY A 99 16.14 -0.90 -6.99
C GLY A 99 16.29 -2.42 -7.11
N PRO A 100 17.24 -2.93 -7.92
CA PRO A 100 17.45 -4.36 -8.11
C PRO A 100 17.87 -5.13 -6.85
N LYS A 101 18.27 -4.42 -5.79
CA LYS A 101 18.61 -4.99 -4.47
C LYS A 101 17.57 -4.67 -3.39
N ASP A 102 16.47 -4.03 -3.76
CA ASP A 102 15.43 -3.66 -2.83
C ASP A 102 14.67 -4.92 -2.37
N PRO A 103 14.59 -5.20 -1.06
CA PRO A 103 13.84 -6.34 -0.53
C PRO A 103 12.37 -6.34 -0.95
N TYR A 104 11.76 -5.18 -1.18
CA TYR A 104 10.38 -5.05 -1.62
C TYR A 104 10.20 -5.49 -3.08
N ALA A 105 11.24 -5.38 -3.92
CA ALA A 105 11.18 -5.83 -5.32
C ALA A 105 10.87 -7.32 -5.41
N ARG A 106 11.59 -8.15 -4.63
CA ARG A 106 11.39 -9.60 -4.64
C ARG A 106 9.94 -9.98 -4.27
N PHE A 107 9.41 -9.38 -3.22
CA PHE A 107 8.04 -9.67 -2.78
C PHE A 107 7.00 -9.24 -3.83
N THR A 108 7.22 -8.09 -4.47
CA THR A 108 6.34 -7.57 -5.53
C THR A 108 6.39 -8.47 -6.77
N GLN A 109 7.56 -9.01 -7.10
CA GLN A 109 7.72 -9.96 -8.20
C GLN A 109 6.93 -11.26 -7.95
N GLU A 110 7.02 -11.82 -6.75
CA GLU A 110 6.28 -13.03 -6.37
C GLU A 110 4.75 -12.83 -6.52
N LYS A 111 4.24 -11.64 -6.15
CA LYS A 111 2.82 -11.30 -6.35
C LYS A 111 2.43 -11.19 -7.83
N LEU A 112 3.29 -10.54 -8.62
CA LEU A 112 3.09 -10.39 -10.06
C LEU A 112 3.01 -11.76 -10.74
N GLU A 113 3.91 -12.68 -10.40
CA GLU A 113 3.93 -14.05 -10.90
C GLU A 113 2.66 -14.82 -10.47
N ALA A 114 2.21 -14.62 -9.23
CA ALA A 114 1.00 -15.25 -8.69
C ALA A 114 -0.32 -14.80 -9.38
N LEU A 115 -0.33 -13.70 -10.14
CA LEU A 115 -1.52 -13.29 -10.90
C LEU A 115 -1.90 -14.32 -11.99
N GLY A 116 -0.91 -15.07 -12.51
CA GLY A 116 -1.10 -16.09 -13.54
C GLY A 116 -1.56 -15.54 -14.89
N VAL A 117 -1.16 -14.31 -15.25
CA VAL A 117 -1.56 -13.57 -16.46
C VAL A 117 -0.44 -13.36 -17.46
#